data_AF-A0A7C3WFB1-F1
#
_entry.id   AF-A0A7C3WFB1-F1
#
_cell.length_a   1.000
_cell.length_b   1.000
_cell.length_c   1.000
_cell.angle_alpha   90.00
_cell.angle_beta   90.00
_cell.angle_gamma   90.00
#
_symmetry.space_group_name_H-M   'P 1'
#
loop_
_entity.id
_entity.type
_entity.pdbx_description
1 polymer ?
#
loop_
_entity_poly.entity_id
_entity_poly.type
_entity_poly.pdbx_seq_one_letter_code
_entity_poly.pdbx_strand_id
1 'polypeptide(L)'
;MSEGSEDKNRVQQLEERIKELEAKLAEAESKKETQLLKQKISQLESTLSRYREELEAAKRRISEMQAPYRDVETKLREILGDTGEVTLQYGGYRIVILDKHRFPWSQVVELVLENHYEMWLGKDDKHLYICCKPISD
;
A
#
# COMPACT_ATOMS: atom_id res chain seq x y z
N MET A 1 -38.66 -10.12 -73.44
CA MET A 1 -37.34 -10.71 -73.11
C MET A 1 -36.36 -9.69 -72.48
N SER A 2 -36.63 -8.38 -72.48
CA SER A 2 -35.70 -7.33 -72.01
C SER A 2 -35.77 -7.05 -70.49
N GLU A 3 -36.98 -6.99 -69.92
CA GLU A 3 -37.22 -6.60 -68.51
C GLU A 3 -36.54 -7.52 -67.48
N GLY A 4 -36.59 -8.84 -67.70
CA GLY A 4 -35.95 -9.81 -66.78
C GLY A 4 -34.43 -9.74 -66.72
N SER A 5 -33.77 -9.06 -67.67
CA SER A 5 -32.31 -8.83 -67.65
C SER A 5 -31.93 -7.57 -66.87
N GLU A 6 -32.78 -6.53 -66.92
CA GLU A 6 -32.60 -5.30 -66.16
C GLU A 6 -32.85 -5.52 -64.67
N ASP A 7 -33.89 -6.30 -64.33
CA ASP A 7 -34.17 -6.67 -62.94
C ASP A 7 -33.04 -7.51 -62.34
N LYS A 8 -32.47 -8.43 -63.11
CA LYS A 8 -31.30 -9.22 -62.67
C LYS A 8 -30.08 -8.35 -62.39
N ASN A 9 -29.78 -7.40 -63.28
CA ASN A 9 -28.70 -6.44 -63.09
C ASN A 9 -28.92 -5.56 -61.85
N ARG A 10 -30.17 -5.16 -61.62
CA ARG A 10 -30.54 -4.31 -60.47
C ARG A 10 -30.44 -5.07 -59.16
N VAL A 11 -30.83 -6.33 -59.14
CA VAL A 11 -30.64 -7.24 -58.00
C VAL A 11 -29.14 -7.42 -57.70
N GLN A 12 -28.31 -7.68 -58.71
CA GLN A 12 -26.85 -7.80 -58.52
C GLN A 12 -26.22 -6.52 -57.97
N GLN A 13 -26.59 -5.35 -58.49
CA GLN A 13 -26.09 -4.07 -57.96
C GLN A 13 -26.52 -3.82 -56.50
N LEU A 14 -27.74 -4.24 -56.14
CA LEU A 14 -28.22 -4.12 -54.77
C LEU A 14 -27.49 -5.09 -53.83
N GLU A 15 -27.23 -6.33 -54.26
CA GLU A 15 -26.44 -7.30 -53.49
C GLU A 15 -25.01 -6.82 -53.24
N GLU A 16 -24.34 -6.27 -54.25
CA GLU A 16 -23.01 -5.67 -54.11
C GLU A 16 -23.00 -4.50 -53.12
N ARG A 17 -24.01 -3.62 -53.19
CA ARG A 17 -24.15 -2.50 -52.25
C ARG A 17 -24.44 -2.96 -50.83
N ILE A 18 -25.25 -4.01 -50.64
CA ILE A 18 -25.49 -4.59 -49.31
C ILE A 18 -24.18 -5.10 -48.74
N LYS A 19 -23.40 -5.86 -49.51
CA LYS A 19 -22.12 -6.41 -49.08
C LYS A 19 -21.10 -5.34 -48.73
N GLU A 20 -21.07 -4.24 -49.50
CA GLU A 20 -20.20 -3.09 -49.21
C GLU A 20 -20.61 -2.35 -47.92
N LEU A 21 -21.93 -2.19 -47.70
CA LEU A 21 -22.46 -1.56 -46.49
C LEU A 21 -22.22 -2.40 -45.24
N GLU A 22 -22.36 -3.72 -45.33
CA GLU A 22 -22.03 -4.66 -44.24
C GLU A 22 -20.55 -4.56 -43.86
N ALA A 23 -19.65 -4.51 -44.84
CA ALA A 23 -18.22 -4.34 -44.59
C ALA A 23 -17.89 -3.01 -43.90
N LYS A 24 -18.51 -1.91 -44.34
CA LYS A 24 -18.35 -0.58 -43.73
C LYS A 24 -18.90 -0.52 -42.30
N LEU A 25 -20.02 -1.20 -42.04
CA LEU A 25 -20.61 -1.27 -40.70
C LEU A 25 -19.68 -2.02 -39.74
N ALA A 26 -19.18 -3.19 -40.13
CA ALA A 26 -18.24 -3.97 -39.32
C ALA A 26 -16.95 -3.19 -39.01
N GLU A 27 -16.41 -2.44 -39.98
CA GLU A 27 -15.23 -1.60 -39.76
C GLU A 27 -15.51 -0.43 -38.79
N ALA A 28 -16.68 0.20 -38.90
CA ALA A 28 -17.09 1.29 -38.02
C ALA A 28 -17.29 0.81 -36.57
N GLU A 29 -17.89 -0.38 -36.38
CA GLU A 29 -18.06 -1.01 -35.06
C GLU A 29 -16.71 -1.33 -34.42
N SER A 30 -15.79 -1.96 -35.17
CA SER A 30 -14.43 -2.25 -34.70
C SER A 30 -13.65 -0.99 -34.29
N LYS A 31 -13.77 0.10 -35.08
CA LYS A 31 -13.17 1.40 -34.74
C LYS A 31 -13.73 1.99 -33.45
N LYS A 32 -15.04 1.91 -33.25
CA LYS A 32 -15.71 2.41 -32.05
C LYS A 32 -15.26 1.64 -30.80
N GLU A 33 -15.18 0.32 -30.87
CA GLU A 33 -14.71 -0.51 -29.77
C GLU A 33 -13.24 -0.23 -29.44
N THR A 34 -12.39 -0.05 -30.47
CA THR A 34 -10.98 0.34 -30.30
C THR A 34 -10.85 1.69 -29.60
N GLN A 35 -11.68 2.67 -29.93
CA GLN A 35 -11.68 3.99 -29.29
C GLN A 35 -12.10 3.90 -27.81
N LEU A 36 -13.14 3.13 -27.51
CA LEU A 36 -13.59 2.88 -26.13
C LEU A 36 -12.49 2.23 -25.29
N LEU A 37 -11.82 1.21 -25.83
CA LEU A 37 -10.70 0.56 -25.16
C LEU A 37 -9.54 1.53 -24.91
N LYS A 38 -9.20 2.39 -25.89
CA LYS A 38 -8.17 3.43 -25.71
C LYS A 38 -8.52 4.42 -24.61
N GLN A 39 -9.77 4.89 -24.56
CA GLN A 39 -10.22 5.77 -23.49
C GLN A 39 -10.12 5.08 -22.12
N LYS A 40 -10.53 3.81 -22.03
CA LYS A 40 -10.46 3.04 -20.80
C LYS A 40 -9.01 2.82 -20.35
N ILE A 41 -8.10 2.52 -21.27
CA ILE A 41 -6.66 2.41 -20.98
C ILE A 41 -6.14 3.74 -20.42
N SER A 42 -6.44 4.86 -21.08
CA SER A 42 -5.99 6.18 -20.61
C SER A 42 -6.53 6.52 -19.21
N GLN A 43 -7.79 6.19 -18.92
CA GLN A 43 -8.37 6.37 -17.59
C GLN A 43 -7.70 5.48 -16.53
N LEU A 44 -7.43 4.22 -16.87
CA LEU A 44 -6.75 3.28 -15.98
C LEU A 44 -5.30 3.71 -15.70
N GLU A 45 -4.58 4.19 -16.71
CA GLU A 45 -3.23 4.74 -16.55
C GLU A 45 -3.21 5.95 -15.62
N SER A 46 -4.14 6.89 -15.80
CA SER A 46 -4.29 8.05 -14.92
C SER A 46 -4.59 7.64 -13.47
N THR A 47 -5.50 6.68 -13.30
CA THR A 47 -5.86 6.16 -11.97
C THR A 47 -4.68 5.44 -11.30
N LEU A 48 -3.92 4.65 -12.06
CA LEU A 48 -2.70 4.00 -11.58
C LEU A 48 -1.63 5.01 -11.16
N SER A 49 -1.46 6.10 -11.92
CA SER A 49 -0.52 7.17 -11.55
C SER A 49 -0.89 7.78 -10.20
N ARG A 50 -2.17 8.13 -10.01
CA ARG A 50 -2.65 8.69 -8.74
C ARG A 50 -2.43 7.73 -7.56
N TYR A 51 -2.75 6.45 -7.71
CA TYR A 51 -2.52 5.48 -6.64
C TYR A 51 -1.04 5.27 -6.31
N ARG A 52 -0.14 5.37 -7.29
CA ARG A 52 1.30 5.33 -7.03
C ARG A 52 1.76 6.52 -6.19
N GLU A 53 1.28 7.72 -6.50
CA GLU A 53 1.60 8.93 -5.74
C GLU A 53 1.06 8.85 -4.30
N GLU A 54 -0.19 8.42 -4.13
CA GLU A 54 -0.80 8.21 -2.82
C GLU A 54 -0.04 7.16 -1.99
N LEU A 55 0.39 6.07 -2.63
CA LEU A 55 1.19 5.02 -1.98
C LEU A 55 2.54 5.55 -1.50
N GLU A 56 3.24 6.33 -2.33
CA GLU A 56 4.53 6.93 -1.93
C GLU A 56 4.35 7.96 -0.81
N ALA A 57 3.30 8.78 -0.85
CA ALA A 57 2.96 9.70 0.23
C ALA A 57 2.66 8.96 1.54
N ALA A 58 1.89 7.86 1.47
CA ALA A 58 1.59 7.03 2.64
C ALA A 58 2.85 6.37 3.22
N LYS A 59 3.74 5.85 2.37
CA LYS A 59 5.04 5.30 2.82
C LYS A 59 5.90 6.33 3.54
N ARG A 60 5.97 7.56 3.02
CA ARG A 60 6.72 8.66 3.67
C ARG A 60 6.15 8.97 5.05
N ARG A 61 4.82 9.12 5.17
CA ARG A 61 4.15 9.33 6.46
C ARG A 61 4.43 8.20 7.45
N ILE A 62 4.36 6.95 7.01
CA ILE A 62 4.70 5.79 7.85
C ILE A 62 6.17 5.89 8.32
N SER A 63 7.09 6.23 7.43
CA SER A 63 8.51 6.38 7.78
C SER A 63 8.75 7.50 8.78
N GLU A 64 8.07 8.65 8.62
CA GLU A 64 8.14 9.78 9.56
C GLU A 64 7.57 9.40 10.92
N MET A 65 6.41 8.73 10.95
CA MET A 65 5.80 8.24 12.19
C MET A 65 6.67 7.18 12.88
N GLN A 66 7.42 6.36 12.13
CA GLN A 66 8.30 5.32 12.69
C GLN A 66 9.66 5.85 13.15
N ALA A 67 10.11 7.02 12.69
CA ALA A 67 11.44 7.54 13.00
C ALA A 67 11.68 7.73 14.52
N PRO A 68 10.74 8.28 15.30
CA PRO A 68 10.87 8.35 16.77
C PRO A 68 10.99 6.98 17.43
N TYR A 69 10.28 5.96 16.92
CA TYR A 69 10.32 4.60 17.46
C TYR A 69 11.69 3.96 17.24
N ARG A 70 12.26 4.08 16.03
CA ARG A 70 13.60 3.54 15.73
C ARG A 70 14.69 4.16 16.60
N ASP A 71 14.54 5.44 16.95
CA ASP A 71 15.48 6.13 17.83
C ASP A 71 15.42 5.60 19.27
N VAL A 72 14.22 5.43 19.82
CA VAL A 72 14.03 4.88 21.18
C VAL A 72 14.55 3.45 21.30
N GLU A 73 14.25 2.58 20.33
CA GLU A 73 14.70 1.18 20.35
C GLU A 73 16.24 1.07 20.31
N THR A 74 16.88 1.90 19.48
CA THR A 74 18.34 1.93 19.36
C THR A 74 18.98 2.43 20.64
N LYS A 75 18.49 3.54 21.20
CA LYS A 75 18.94 4.08 22.49
C LYS A 75 18.72 3.10 23.64
N LEU A 76 17.59 2.40 23.67
CA LEU A 76 17.34 1.35 24.65
C LEU A 76 18.39 0.23 24.54
N ARG A 77 18.71 -0.26 23.35
CA ARG A 77 19.76 -1.27 23.18
C ARG A 77 21.12 -0.80 23.67
N GLU A 78 21.48 0.45 23.37
CA GLU A 78 22.74 1.06 23.81
C GLU A 78 22.82 1.15 25.33
N ILE A 79 21.75 1.63 25.98
CA ILE A 79 21.69 1.75 27.45
C ILE A 79 21.71 0.37 28.11
N LEU A 80 20.93 -0.59 27.61
CA LEU A 80 20.76 -1.90 28.23
C LEU A 80 22.03 -2.76 28.19
N GLY A 81 22.81 -2.69 27.10
CA GLY A 81 24.01 -3.51 26.95
C GLY A 81 23.74 -5.00 27.17
N ASP A 82 24.48 -5.63 28.10
CA ASP A 82 24.32 -7.03 28.51
C ASP A 82 23.32 -7.22 29.67
N THR A 83 22.76 -6.14 30.22
CA THR A 83 21.95 -6.18 31.45
C THR A 83 20.46 -6.42 31.20
N GLY A 84 20.02 -6.32 29.94
CA GLY A 84 18.63 -6.54 29.55
C GLY A 84 18.44 -6.70 28.04
N GLU A 85 17.26 -7.19 27.66
CA GLU A 85 16.87 -7.40 26.25
C GLU A 85 15.59 -6.63 25.93
N VAL A 86 15.61 -5.85 24.84
CA VAL A 86 14.43 -5.12 24.35
C VAL A 86 13.80 -5.84 23.17
N THR A 87 12.47 -5.97 23.21
CA THR A 87 11.65 -6.56 22.15
C THR A 87 10.46 -5.66 21.84
N LEU A 88 10.10 -5.53 20.56
CA LEU A 88 8.92 -4.77 20.16
C LEU A 88 7.64 -5.55 20.51
N GLN A 89 6.68 -4.91 21.19
CA GLN A 89 5.43 -5.54 21.61
C GLN A 89 4.25 -4.56 21.51
N TYR A 90 3.25 -4.87 20.67
CA TYR A 90 2.01 -4.08 20.49
C TYR A 90 2.22 -2.57 20.30
N GLY A 91 3.22 -2.16 19.49
CA GLY A 91 3.53 -0.74 19.25
C GLY A 91 4.33 -0.07 20.38
N GLY A 92 4.72 -0.83 21.40
CA GLY A 92 5.65 -0.41 22.45
C GLY A 92 6.81 -1.40 22.59
N TYR A 93 7.46 -1.39 23.74
CA TYR A 93 8.63 -2.22 24.03
C TYR A 93 8.42 -3.08 25.27
N ARG A 94 8.96 -4.30 25.25
CA ARG A 94 9.16 -5.12 26.44
C ARG A 94 10.66 -5.28 26.66
N ILE A 95 11.11 -4.84 27.83
CA ILE A 95 12.49 -4.93 28.29
C ILE A 95 12.55 -6.02 29.35
N VAL A 96 13.25 -7.11 29.06
CA VAL A 96 13.53 -8.16 30.04
C VAL A 96 14.81 -7.80 30.79
N ILE A 97 14.76 -7.86 32.12
CA ILE A 97 15.89 -7.54 32.99
C ILE A 97 16.67 -8.83 33.25
N LEU A 98 17.86 -8.93 32.66
CA LEU A 98 18.75 -10.09 32.82
C LEU A 98 19.61 -9.98 34.07
N ASP A 99 20.15 -8.79 34.35
CA ASP A 99 20.96 -8.51 35.54
C ASP A 99 20.39 -7.35 36.35
N LYS A 100 19.60 -7.68 37.38
CA LYS A 100 18.93 -6.70 38.26
C LYS A 100 19.88 -5.75 39.00
N HIS A 101 21.13 -6.14 39.22
CA HIS A 101 22.08 -5.35 40.01
C HIS A 101 22.83 -4.33 39.14
N ARG A 102 23.07 -4.67 37.87
CA ARG A 102 23.71 -3.78 36.89
C ARG A 102 22.73 -3.05 35.99
N PHE A 103 21.45 -3.41 36.04
CA PHE A 103 20.43 -2.80 35.19
C PHE A 103 20.40 -1.26 35.34
N PRO A 104 20.47 -0.50 34.24
CA PRO A 104 20.56 0.96 34.24
C PRO A 104 19.17 1.61 34.43
N TRP A 105 18.59 1.41 35.61
CA TRP A 105 17.23 1.83 35.96
C TRP A 105 16.92 3.29 35.61
N SER A 106 17.74 4.24 36.07
CA SER A 106 17.50 5.67 35.86
C SER A 106 17.48 6.03 34.38
N GLN A 107 18.48 5.57 33.60
CA GLN A 107 18.61 5.88 32.18
C GLN A 107 17.44 5.30 31.36
N VAL A 108 16.99 4.09 31.70
CA VAL A 108 15.84 3.46 31.03
C VAL A 108 14.56 4.24 31.36
N VAL A 109 14.33 4.59 32.63
CA VAL A 109 13.13 5.34 33.04
C VAL A 109 13.11 6.72 32.41
N GLU A 110 14.22 7.46 32.45
CA GLU A 110 14.35 8.80 31.85
C GLU A 110 14.08 8.75 30.35
N LEU A 111 14.75 7.85 29.60
CA LEU A 111 14.54 7.72 28.17
C LEU A 111 13.07 7.43 27.83
N VAL A 112 12.43 6.50 28.55
CA VAL A 112 11.05 6.08 28.25
C VAL A 112 10.07 7.23 28.52
N LEU A 113 10.20 7.92 29.65
CA LEU A 113 9.30 9.02 30.02
C LEU A 113 9.51 10.27 29.14
N GLU A 114 10.75 10.61 28.80
CA GLU A 114 11.08 11.73 27.90
C GLU A 114 10.52 11.54 26.48
N ASN A 115 10.30 10.29 26.07
CA ASN A 115 9.75 9.95 24.76
C ASN A 115 8.21 9.74 24.79
N HIS A 116 7.53 10.18 25.86
CA HIS A 116 6.07 10.08 26.02
C HIS A 116 5.54 8.63 26.04
N TYR A 117 6.28 7.70 26.66
CA TYR A 117 5.78 6.36 26.90
C TYR A 117 5.30 6.22 28.35
N GLU A 118 4.18 5.53 28.54
CA GLU A 118 3.83 4.95 29.84
C GLU A 118 4.65 3.67 30.05
N MET A 119 5.04 3.40 31.30
CA MET A 119 5.80 2.20 31.66
C MET A 119 5.22 1.50 32.88
N TRP A 120 5.25 0.17 32.86
CA TRP A 120 4.92 -0.64 34.03
C TRP A 120 5.93 -1.75 34.23
N LEU A 121 6.13 -2.07 35.50
CA LEU A 121 6.96 -3.19 35.93
C LEU A 121 6.11 -4.43 36.10
N GLY A 122 6.61 -5.53 35.56
CA GLY A 122 6.03 -6.85 35.73
C GLY A 122 7.09 -7.87 36.12
N LYS A 123 6.62 -9.04 36.49
CA LYS A 123 7.45 -10.20 36.78
C LYS A 123 6.75 -11.42 36.20
N ASP A 124 7.44 -12.17 35.36
CA ASP A 124 7.02 -13.53 35.01
C ASP A 124 7.75 -14.54 35.91
N ASP A 125 7.48 -15.84 35.74
CA ASP A 125 8.05 -16.89 36.60
C ASP A 125 9.60 -16.88 36.61
N LYS A 126 10.25 -16.25 35.62
CA LYS A 126 11.70 -16.30 35.43
C LYS A 126 12.40 -14.93 35.54
N HIS A 127 11.78 -13.83 35.09
CA HIS A 127 12.44 -12.53 35.00
C HIS A 127 11.54 -11.35 35.38
N LEU A 128 12.17 -10.29 35.91
CA LEU A 128 11.55 -8.97 35.94
C LEU A 128 11.54 -8.39 34.53
N TYR A 129 10.50 -7.67 34.19
CA TYR A 129 10.42 -6.98 32.91
C TYR A 129 9.75 -5.62 33.06
N ILE A 130 10.10 -4.71 32.16
CA ILE A 130 9.43 -3.43 31.97
C ILE A 130 8.68 -3.53 30.65
N CYS A 131 7.43 -3.10 30.63
CA CYS A 131 6.72 -2.84 29.40
C CYS A 131 6.52 -1.34 29.26
N CYS A 132 6.80 -0.81 28.07
CA CYS A 132 6.65 0.59 27.71
C CYS A 132 5.65 0.67 26.56
N LYS A 133 4.64 1.54 26.62
CA LYS A 133 3.78 1.84 25.48
C LYS A 133 3.71 3.34 25.22
N PRO A 134 3.65 3.78 23.95
CA PRO A 134 3.43 5.19 23.66
C PRO A 134 2.10 5.62 24.26
N ILE A 135 2.09 6.80 24.89
CA ILE A 135 0.84 7.43 25.29
C ILE A 135 0.19 7.96 24.01
N SER A 136 -0.92 7.35 23.61
CA SER A 136 -1.74 7.89 22.53
C SER A 136 -2.47 9.12 23.06
N ASP A 137 -2.21 10.29 22.47
CA ASP A 137 -3.07 11.47 22.61
C ASP A 137 -4.49 11.21 22.07
#